data_AF-A0A542QUN3-F1
#
_entry.id   AF-A0A542QUN3-F1
#
_cell.length_a   1.000
_cell.length_b   1.000
_cell.length_c   1.000
_cell.angle_alpha   90.00
_cell.angle_beta   90.00
_cell.angle_gamma   90.00
#
_symmetry.space_group_name_H-M   'P 1'
#
loop_
_entity.id
_entity.type
_entity.pdbx_description
1 polymer ?
#
loop_
_entity_poly.entity_id
_entity_poly.type
_entity_poly.pdbx_seq_one_letter_code
_entity_poly.pdbx_strand_id
1 'polypeptide(L)'
;MRHIVLFLMVFLLLGGCSANDDWVHTFTGESDNWIVVMEIRPIENEHTTVVYPFYLTKKMDSEVTKLYYQAHLVNGKPSGNIEHIDFEEFNQKQPVLLFREYPNLLSPDFPAKDTPNEQLEYYFSELKMDIKWTDDRGEHQEQIPLKLQKVP
;
A
#
# COMPACT_ATOMS: atom_id res chain seq x y z
N MET A 1 -49.24 -19.20 15.16
CA MET A 1 -48.94 -17.76 14.95
C MET A 1 -48.61 -17.15 16.29
N ARG A 2 -47.59 -16.26 16.34
CA ARG A 2 -46.98 -15.61 17.53
C ARG A 2 -46.12 -16.61 18.32
N HIS A 3 -44.80 -16.49 18.40
CA HIS A 3 -44.04 -15.33 18.85
C HIS A 3 -42.75 -15.13 18.04
N ILE A 4 -42.79 -14.17 17.11
CA ILE A 4 -41.61 -13.54 16.50
C ILE A 4 -41.34 -12.28 17.34
N VAL A 5 -40.65 -12.41 18.47
CA VAL A 5 -40.02 -11.26 19.17
C VAL A 5 -38.91 -11.80 20.10
N LEU A 6 -37.83 -12.33 19.53
CA LEU A 6 -36.64 -12.70 20.31
C LEU A 6 -35.37 -12.61 19.45
N PHE A 7 -35.29 -11.59 18.60
CA PHE A 7 -34.14 -11.38 17.71
C PHE A 7 -33.56 -9.95 17.76
N LEU A 8 -33.99 -9.13 18.73
CA LEU A 8 -33.66 -7.71 18.76
C LEU A 8 -33.12 -7.26 20.12
N MET A 9 -32.17 -8.00 20.71
CA MET A 9 -31.50 -7.55 21.93
C MET A 9 -30.12 -8.18 22.21
N VAL A 10 -29.35 -8.51 21.17
CA VAL A 10 -27.95 -8.98 21.33
C VAL A 10 -26.93 -8.08 20.59
N PHE A 11 -27.38 -7.05 19.87
CA PHE A 11 -26.50 -6.14 19.13
C PHE A 11 -25.97 -4.94 19.94
N LEU A 12 -26.23 -4.86 21.25
CA LEU A 12 -25.89 -3.70 22.08
C LEU A 12 -24.79 -3.95 23.13
N LEU A 13 -24.02 -5.04 23.04
CA LEU A 13 -22.99 -5.38 24.04
C LEU A 13 -21.60 -5.71 23.48
N LEU A 14 -21.26 -5.22 22.27
CA LEU A 14 -19.87 -5.15 21.82
C LEU A 14 -19.33 -3.73 22.01
N GLY A 15 -19.45 -3.22 23.24
CA GLY A 15 -18.67 -2.10 23.74
C GLY A 15 -17.29 -2.60 24.16
N GLY A 16 -16.43 -2.81 23.17
CA GLY A 16 -14.98 -2.95 23.33
C GLY A 16 -14.32 -1.82 22.55
N CYS A 17 -14.52 -0.57 22.98
CA CYS A 17 -13.81 0.59 22.46
C CYS A 17 -12.32 0.44 22.78
N SER A 18 -11.56 -0.03 21.80
CA SER A 18 -10.13 0.24 21.65
C SER A 18 -9.96 0.78 20.25
N ALA A 19 -10.33 2.05 20.05
CA ALA A 19 -10.16 2.76 18.80
C ALA A 19 -8.68 3.08 18.59
N ASN A 20 -7.91 2.09 18.14
CA ASN A 20 -6.82 2.36 17.22
C ASN A 20 -7.46 2.39 15.82
N ASP A 21 -8.03 3.55 15.48
CA ASP A 21 -8.53 3.85 14.14
C ASP A 21 -7.33 4.13 13.21
N ASP A 22 -6.43 3.17 13.06
CA ASP A 22 -5.31 3.24 12.12
C ASP A 22 -5.88 3.04 10.71
N TRP A 23 -6.35 4.14 10.12
CA TRP A 23 -6.87 4.17 8.78
C TRP A 23 -5.77 3.87 7.75
N VAL A 24 -6.15 3.28 6.62
CA VAL A 24 -5.22 2.92 5.54
C VAL A 24 -5.85 3.26 4.20
N HIS A 25 -5.14 4.01 3.36
CA HIS A 25 -5.47 4.13 1.94
C HIS A 25 -4.59 3.18 1.14
N THR A 26 -5.19 2.25 0.42
CA THR A 26 -4.45 1.19 -0.30
C THR A 26 -4.51 1.43 -1.80
N PHE A 27 -3.36 1.34 -2.46
CA PHE A 27 -3.22 1.35 -3.90
C PHE A 27 -2.67 0.01 -4.37
N THR A 28 -3.32 -0.59 -5.36
CA THR A 28 -2.95 -1.91 -5.86
C THR A 28 -2.74 -1.89 -7.36
N GLY A 29 -1.75 -2.63 -7.83
CA GLY A 29 -1.51 -2.89 -9.25
C GLY A 29 -1.05 -4.32 -9.45
N GLU A 30 -1.30 -4.87 -10.63
CA GLU A 30 -0.96 -6.25 -10.95
C GLU A 30 -0.47 -6.35 -12.41
N SER A 31 0.51 -7.22 -12.63
CA SER A 31 1.00 -7.67 -13.93
C SER A 31 0.97 -9.20 -14.00
N ASP A 32 1.52 -9.78 -15.05
CA ASP A 32 1.65 -11.24 -15.16
C ASP A 32 2.56 -11.83 -14.06
N ASN A 33 3.58 -11.08 -13.64
CA ASN A 33 4.62 -11.56 -12.73
C ASN A 33 4.52 -11.00 -11.30
N TRP A 34 3.85 -9.86 -11.09
CA TRP A 34 3.86 -9.19 -9.79
C TRP A 34 2.49 -8.69 -9.36
N ILE A 35 2.23 -8.73 -8.06
CA ILE A 35 1.22 -7.91 -7.40
C ILE A 35 1.95 -6.87 -6.56
N VAL A 36 1.51 -5.63 -6.71
CA VAL A 36 2.09 -4.46 -6.07
C VAL A 36 1.05 -3.84 -5.16
N VAL A 37 1.43 -3.62 -3.90
CA VAL A 37 0.62 -2.89 -2.94
C VAL A 37 1.43 -1.72 -2.39
N MET A 38 0.85 -0.53 -2.47
CA MET A 38 1.32 0.66 -1.76
C MET A 38 0.23 1.07 -0.79
N GLU A 39 0.60 1.42 0.42
CA GLU A 39 -0.36 1.94 1.38
C GLU A 39 0.04 3.33 1.85
N ILE A 40 -0.92 4.01 2.44
CA ILE A 40 -0.74 5.26 3.16
C ILE A 40 -1.29 5.01 4.55
N ARG A 41 -0.43 5.06 5.56
CA ARG A 41 -0.79 4.75 6.95
C ARG A 41 -0.29 5.82 7.90
N PRO A 42 -1.03 6.18 8.97
CA PRO A 42 -0.50 7.06 10.01
C PRO A 42 0.69 6.40 10.73
N ILE A 43 1.63 7.23 11.20
CA ILE A 43 2.64 6.80 12.16
C ILE A 43 1.99 6.80 13.54
N GLU A 44 2.04 5.67 14.24
CA GLU A 44 1.42 5.43 15.57
C GLU A 44 1.69 6.56 16.58
N ASN A 45 2.84 7.23 16.48
CA ASN A 45 3.27 8.25 17.44
C ASN A 45 2.74 9.66 17.17
N GLU A 46 2.27 9.96 15.96
CA GLU A 46 1.98 11.35 15.58
C GLU A 46 0.58 11.54 14.98
N HIS A 47 -0.04 10.53 14.35
CA HIS A 47 -1.34 10.58 13.64
C HIS A 47 -1.54 11.72 12.62
N THR A 48 -0.64 12.70 12.57
CA THR A 48 -0.50 13.82 11.65
C THR A 48 0.54 13.52 10.57
N THR A 49 1.42 12.55 10.83
CA THR A 49 2.46 12.08 9.90
C THR A 49 2.08 10.70 9.36
N VAL A 50 2.26 10.47 8.06
CA VAL A 50 1.99 9.21 7.38
C VAL A 50 3.26 8.62 6.79
N VAL A 51 3.25 7.30 6.63
CA VAL A 51 4.23 6.53 5.88
C VAL A 51 3.61 5.89 4.66
N TYR A 52 4.48 5.54 3.72
CA TYR A 52 4.11 4.98 2.43
C TYR A 52 4.80 3.63 2.22
N PRO A 53 4.38 2.59 2.98
CA PRO A 53 4.94 1.26 2.82
C PRO A 53 4.59 0.68 1.45
N PHE A 54 5.52 -0.11 0.93
CA PHE A 54 5.40 -0.79 -0.36
C PHE A 54 5.71 -2.27 -0.22
N TYR A 55 4.87 -3.09 -0.86
CA TYR A 55 4.92 -4.54 -0.80
C TYR A 55 4.86 -5.14 -2.21
N LEU A 56 5.55 -6.27 -2.36
CA LEU A 56 5.65 -7.02 -3.60
C LEU A 56 5.31 -8.48 -3.34
N THR A 57 4.37 -8.99 -4.10
CA THR A 57 4.06 -10.42 -4.16
C THR A 57 4.45 -10.96 -5.53
N LYS A 58 5.29 -11.99 -5.50
CA LYS A 58 5.71 -12.72 -6.69
C LYS A 58 4.57 -13.63 -7.18
N LYS A 59 4.21 -13.55 -8.46
CA LYS A 59 3.24 -14.47 -9.10
C LYS A 59 3.91 -15.59 -9.90
N MET A 60 5.15 -15.40 -10.32
CA MET A 60 5.91 -16.38 -11.07
C MET A 60 6.72 -17.31 -10.17
N ASP A 61 6.98 -18.52 -10.65
CA ASP A 61 7.77 -19.50 -9.89
C ASP A 61 9.28 -19.24 -9.94
N SER A 62 9.77 -18.47 -10.92
CA SER A 62 11.21 -18.25 -11.12
C SER A 62 11.89 -17.59 -9.92
N GLU A 63 13.14 -17.98 -9.67
CA GLU A 63 13.94 -17.43 -8.59
C GLU A 63 14.52 -16.08 -9.00
N VAL A 64 14.13 -15.02 -8.29
CA VAL A 64 14.61 -13.66 -8.56
C VAL A 64 15.87 -13.40 -7.77
N THR A 65 16.96 -13.09 -8.46
CA THR A 65 18.28 -12.87 -7.84
C THR A 65 18.60 -11.38 -7.64
N LYS A 66 17.98 -10.51 -8.44
CA LYS A 66 18.12 -9.04 -8.39
C LYS A 66 16.80 -8.37 -8.67
N LEU A 67 16.51 -7.28 -7.98
CA LEU A 67 15.31 -6.47 -8.18
C LEU A 67 15.63 -4.99 -8.02
N TYR A 68 15.21 -4.23 -9.01
CA TYR A 68 15.14 -2.77 -8.96
C TYR A 68 13.69 -2.34 -9.07
N TYR A 69 13.28 -1.40 -8.24
CA TYR A 69 11.94 -0.82 -8.28
C TYR A 69 12.00 0.70 -8.29
N GLN A 70 11.04 1.32 -8.96
CA GLN A 70 10.90 2.78 -9.03
C GLN A 70 9.43 3.18 -9.15
N ALA A 71 8.91 3.90 -8.14
CA ALA A 71 7.61 4.53 -8.24
C ALA A 71 7.72 5.83 -9.05
N HIS A 72 6.75 6.10 -9.90
CA HIS A 72 6.55 7.43 -10.49
C HIS A 72 5.35 8.09 -9.85
N LEU A 73 5.52 9.35 -9.49
CA LEU A 73 4.53 10.19 -8.83
C LEU A 73 4.59 11.58 -9.43
N VAL A 74 3.55 12.39 -9.22
CA VAL A 74 3.51 13.79 -9.68
C VAL A 74 4.69 14.62 -9.11
N ASN A 75 5.09 14.34 -7.86
CA ASN A 75 6.10 15.13 -7.13
C ASN A 75 7.48 14.45 -7.03
N GLY A 76 7.72 13.33 -7.70
CA GLY A 76 9.02 12.66 -7.62
C GLY A 76 9.03 11.23 -8.16
N LYS A 77 10.22 10.62 -8.12
CA LYS A 77 10.45 9.25 -8.60
C LYS A 77 11.31 8.45 -7.63
N PRO A 78 10.82 8.12 -6.42
CA PRO A 78 11.61 7.33 -5.48
C PRO A 78 11.93 5.94 -6.06
N SER A 79 13.16 5.48 -5.86
CA SER A 79 13.63 4.18 -6.33
C SER A 79 14.52 3.48 -5.31
N GLY A 80 14.66 2.17 -5.47
CA GLY A 80 15.59 1.37 -4.70
C GLY A 80 16.07 0.15 -5.49
N ASN A 81 17.17 -0.42 -5.02
CA ASN A 81 17.78 -1.63 -5.58
C ASN A 81 18.02 -2.62 -4.44
N ILE A 82 17.68 -3.88 -4.68
CA ILE A 82 17.84 -4.97 -3.73
C ILE A 82 18.64 -6.08 -4.42
N GLU A 83 19.78 -6.37 -3.82
CA GLU A 83 20.62 -7.51 -4.17
C GLU A 83 20.36 -8.61 -3.14
N HIS A 84 20.05 -9.83 -3.60
CA HIS A 84 19.64 -10.98 -2.78
C HIS A 84 18.31 -10.74 -2.04
N ILE A 85 17.21 -11.25 -2.61
CA ILE A 85 15.86 -11.01 -2.09
C ILE A 85 15.36 -12.26 -1.39
N ASP A 86 15.16 -12.16 -0.09
CA ASP A 86 14.19 -12.98 0.60
C ASP A 86 12.86 -12.20 0.63
N PHE A 87 11.86 -12.65 -0.14
CA PHE A 87 10.58 -11.97 -0.25
C PHE A 87 9.73 -12.05 1.02
N GLU A 88 9.97 -13.06 1.86
CA GLU A 88 9.30 -13.17 3.15
C GLU A 88 9.87 -12.11 4.11
N GLU A 89 11.19 -11.97 4.15
CA GLU A 89 11.86 -10.90 4.88
C GLU A 89 11.52 -9.50 4.35
N PHE A 90 11.45 -9.33 3.02
CA PHE A 90 11.05 -8.08 2.36
C PHE A 90 9.67 -7.61 2.82
N ASN A 91 8.70 -8.53 2.94
CA ASN A 91 7.33 -8.20 3.33
C ASN A 91 7.13 -8.13 4.86
N GLN A 92 7.97 -8.80 5.66
CA GLN A 92 7.79 -8.90 7.11
C GLN A 92 8.70 -7.99 7.94
N LYS A 93 9.95 -7.73 7.52
CA LYS A 93 10.96 -7.15 8.44
C LYS A 93 11.05 -5.63 8.43
N GLN A 94 10.80 -4.96 7.31
CA GLN A 94 10.52 -3.52 7.23
C GLN A 94 9.78 -3.22 5.93
N PRO A 95 8.62 -2.56 5.93
CA PRO A 95 8.06 -2.11 4.67
C PRO A 95 9.04 -1.14 4.02
N VAL A 96 9.37 -1.39 2.76
CA VAL A 96 10.15 -0.44 1.98
C VAL A 96 9.35 0.85 1.92
N LEU A 97 9.88 1.92 2.52
CA LEU A 97 9.25 3.22 2.49
C LEU A 97 9.54 3.88 1.16
N LEU A 98 8.48 4.13 0.37
CA LEU A 98 8.59 4.89 -0.87
C LEU A 98 9.05 6.33 -0.62
N PHE A 99 8.80 6.86 0.57
CA PHE A 99 9.31 8.16 0.99
C PHE A 99 10.02 8.05 2.34
N ARG A 100 11.22 8.63 2.41
CA ARG A 100 11.92 8.84 3.69
C ARG A 100 11.48 10.14 4.39
N GLU A 101 10.89 11.07 3.64
CA GLU A 101 10.39 12.37 4.10
C GLU A 101 9.06 12.70 3.41
N TYR A 102 8.19 13.45 4.08
CA TYR A 102 6.85 13.81 3.62
C TYR A 102 6.91 14.45 2.21
N PRO A 103 6.22 13.92 1.19
CA PRO A 103 6.27 14.47 -0.17
C PRO A 103 5.67 15.86 -0.33
N ASN A 104 5.20 16.49 0.75
CA ASN A 104 4.62 17.82 0.73
C ASN A 104 4.71 18.52 2.10
N LEU A 105 5.89 19.03 2.46
CA LEU A 105 6.12 19.82 3.69
C LEU A 105 5.22 21.08 3.81
N LEU A 106 4.53 21.47 2.74
CA LEU A 106 3.71 22.69 2.67
C LEU A 106 2.20 22.45 2.78
N SER A 107 1.72 21.20 2.84
CA SER A 107 0.28 20.89 2.93
C SER A 107 -0.01 20.16 4.25
N PRO A 108 -0.47 20.86 5.30
CA PRO A 108 -0.64 20.29 6.64
C PRO A 108 -1.73 19.20 6.76
N ASP A 109 -2.57 18.99 5.74
CA ASP A 109 -3.79 18.17 5.84
C ASP A 109 -3.89 17.01 4.83
N PHE A 110 -2.77 16.53 4.27
CA PHE A 110 -2.85 15.49 3.23
C PHE A 110 -1.69 14.50 3.29
N PRO A 111 -1.91 13.17 3.16
CA PRO A 111 -3.19 12.45 3.23
C PRO A 111 -3.62 12.14 4.68
N ALA A 112 -4.92 12.15 4.94
CA ALA A 112 -5.56 11.91 6.25
C ALA A 112 -6.68 10.87 6.14
N LYS A 113 -7.26 10.46 7.28
CA LYS A 113 -8.37 9.48 7.34
C LYS A 113 -9.50 9.77 6.37
N ASP A 114 -9.97 11.02 6.36
CA ASP A 114 -11.16 11.45 5.63
C ASP A 114 -10.83 12.12 4.29
N THR A 115 -9.61 11.92 3.78
CA THR A 115 -9.25 12.43 2.45
C THR A 115 -10.16 11.81 1.38
N PRO A 116 -10.86 12.62 0.55
CA PRO A 116 -11.73 12.10 -0.49
C PRO A 116 -10.98 11.24 -1.52
N ASN A 117 -11.60 10.14 -1.95
CA ASN A 117 -11.04 9.25 -2.96
C ASN A 117 -10.66 9.98 -4.25
N GLU A 118 -11.47 10.95 -4.68
CA GLU A 118 -11.19 11.77 -5.88
C GLU A 118 -9.89 12.57 -5.74
N GLN A 119 -9.62 13.08 -4.53
CA GLN A 119 -8.40 13.80 -4.23
C GLN A 119 -7.21 12.83 -4.23
N LEU A 120 -7.34 11.65 -3.60
CA LEU A 120 -6.32 10.60 -3.65
C LEU A 120 -6.04 10.15 -5.08
N GLU A 121 -7.07 9.87 -5.88
CA GLU A 121 -6.97 9.48 -7.28
C GLU A 121 -6.28 10.58 -8.12
N TYR A 122 -6.54 11.87 -7.84
CA TYR A 122 -5.87 12.97 -8.53
C TYR A 122 -4.37 13.04 -8.19
N TYR A 123 -4.01 13.03 -6.91
CA TYR A 123 -2.61 13.13 -6.48
C TYR A 123 -1.76 11.93 -6.93
N PHE A 124 -2.38 10.75 -6.98
CA PHE A 124 -1.75 9.50 -7.39
C PHE A 124 -2.16 9.08 -8.80
N SER A 125 -2.62 10.02 -9.64
CA SER A 125 -3.10 9.73 -11.00
C SER A 125 -2.02 9.12 -11.92
N GLU A 126 -0.76 9.50 -11.69
CA GLU A 126 0.42 8.98 -12.41
C GLU A 126 1.13 7.85 -11.65
N LEU A 127 0.53 7.34 -10.57
CA LEU A 127 1.14 6.32 -9.73
C LEU A 127 1.33 5.01 -10.51
N LYS A 128 2.60 4.68 -10.75
CA LYS A 128 3.01 3.43 -11.37
C LYS A 128 4.35 2.98 -10.80
N MET A 129 4.56 1.67 -10.80
CA MET A 129 5.78 1.04 -10.36
C MET A 129 6.50 0.43 -11.56
N ASP A 130 7.71 0.90 -11.84
CA ASP A 130 8.64 0.20 -12.73
C ASP A 130 9.38 -0.86 -11.92
N ILE A 131 9.26 -2.12 -12.34
CA ILE A 131 9.95 -3.24 -11.73
C ILE A 131 10.91 -3.82 -12.77
N LYS A 132 12.19 -3.94 -12.42
CA LYS A 132 13.18 -4.69 -13.18
C LYS A 132 13.72 -5.82 -12.33
N TRP A 133 13.83 -7.01 -12.90
CA TRP A 133 14.33 -8.15 -12.15
C TRP A 133 15.17 -9.07 -13.02
N THR A 134 15.99 -9.89 -12.37
CA THR A 134 16.82 -10.89 -13.04
C THR A 134 16.50 -12.27 -12.49
N ASP A 135 16.21 -13.22 -13.37
CA ASP A 135 16.10 -14.65 -13.08
C ASP A 135 17.08 -15.46 -13.95
N ASP A 136 16.97 -16.78 -13.93
CA ASP A 136 17.78 -17.71 -14.72
C ASP A 136 17.63 -17.54 -16.25
N ARG A 137 16.55 -16.88 -16.70
CA ARG A 137 16.26 -16.62 -18.12
C ARG A 137 16.76 -15.27 -18.58
N GLY A 138 17.19 -14.39 -17.67
CA GLY A 138 17.77 -13.09 -17.99
C GLY A 138 17.12 -11.92 -17.26
N GLU A 139 17.26 -10.73 -17.83
CA GLU A 139 16.69 -9.49 -17.29
C GLU A 139 15.30 -9.23 -17.88
N HIS A 140 14.39 -8.80 -17.01
CA HIS A 140 12.99 -8.51 -17.33
C HIS A 140 12.61 -7.14 -16.78
N GLN A 141 11.62 -6.50 -17.40
CA GLN A 141 11.09 -5.22 -16.95
C GLN A 141 9.58 -5.15 -17.18
N GLU A 142 8.88 -4.61 -16.18
CA GLU A 142 7.46 -4.30 -16.23
C GLU A 142 7.17 -2.92 -15.67
N GLN A 143 6.05 -2.35 -16.11
CA GLN A 143 5.46 -1.14 -15.53
C GLN A 143 4.05 -1.47 -15.09
N ILE A 144 3.76 -1.21 -13.82
CA ILE A 144 2.52 -1.62 -13.16
C ILE A 144 1.82 -0.36 -12.66
N PRO A 145 0.73 0.10 -13.30
CA PRO A 145 -0.10 1.18 -12.76
C PRO A 145 -0.77 0.74 -11.46
N LEU A 146 -0.77 1.58 -10.44
CA LEU A 146 -1.48 1.32 -9.19
C LEU A 146 -2.74 2.16 -9.13
N LYS A 147 -3.82 1.59 -8.60
CA LYS A 147 -5.12 2.26 -8.46
C LYS A 147 -5.59 2.18 -7.02
N LEU A 148 -6.27 3.23 -6.57
CA LEU A 148 -6.89 3.25 -5.26
C LEU A 148 -7.89 2.09 -5.13
N GLN A 149 -7.70 1.27 -4.10
CA GLN A 149 -8.60 0.19 -3.74
C GLN A 149 -9.82 0.80 -3.02
N LYS A 150 -10.98 0.71 -3.65
CA LYS A 150 -12.23 1.18 -3.04
C LYS A 150 -12.66 0.16 -1.99
N VAL A 151 -12.90 0.63 -0.76
CA VAL A 151 -13.52 -0.19 0.30
C VAL A 151 -14.93 -0.56 -0.17
N PRO A 152 -15.32 -1.85 -0.12
CA PRO A 152 -16.65 -2.31 -0.53
C PRO A 152 -17.79 -1.79 0.35
#